data_AF-A0A521WY63-F1
#
_entry.id   AF-A0A521WY63-F1
#
_cell.length_a   1.000
_cell.length_b   1.000
_cell.length_c   1.000
_cell.angle_alpha   90.00
_cell.angle_beta   90.00
_cell.angle_gamma   90.00
#
_symmetry.space_group_name_H-M   'P 1'
#
loop_
_entity.id
_entity.type
_entity.pdbx_description
1 polymer ?
#
loop_
_entity_poly.entity_id
_entity_poly.type
_entity_poly.pdbx_seq_one_letter_code
_entity_poly.pdbx_strand_id
1 'polypeptide(L)'
;MNAKSNKIVKPDESQNVNQTVDKSRRSFAKVGAVAPVIMTLTSKSALGSAYHCTISGTQSGNHSSPHDNTTNCGVGFSPGGWWQNASKSGNQDGNINQWCKAGINPFSIKYAAIPPSSSKVKQIQVQGTWITATAANNWLSIFTAIKSKFGQPATATAFAPIFGGNLQGSLWDVLDQHQGTLEWHAVADYLNALLYAADPVNYAGFGVVYSGVSAFDIVNLYKLATGQISSFTSQDGVLINGTFNGGTNGSGVKSYLESLHH
;
A
#
# COMPACT_ATOMS: atom_id res chain seq x y z
N MET A 1 62.47 -75.88 -3.50
CA MET A 1 61.82 -76.23 -2.23
C MET A 1 62.17 -75.17 -1.20
N ASN A 2 61.19 -74.82 -0.37
CA ASN A 2 61.25 -74.03 0.88
C ASN A 2 61.47 -72.52 0.78
N ALA A 3 60.82 -71.67 1.56
CA ALA A 3 59.53 -71.69 2.27
C ALA A 3 59.38 -70.27 2.84
N LYS A 4 58.15 -69.73 2.83
CA LYS A 4 57.78 -68.43 3.41
C LYS A 4 57.91 -68.43 4.93
N SER A 5 58.19 -67.27 5.52
CA SER A 5 57.69 -66.92 6.86
C SER A 5 57.38 -65.43 6.96
N ASN A 6 56.11 -65.13 7.25
CA ASN A 6 55.57 -63.80 7.58
C ASN A 6 55.66 -63.61 9.09
N LYS A 7 55.91 -62.37 9.55
CA LYS A 7 55.54 -61.94 10.90
C LYS A 7 54.97 -60.52 10.88
N ILE A 8 53.85 -60.36 11.57
CA ILE A 8 52.95 -59.19 11.61
C ILE A 8 53.15 -58.44 12.94
N VAL A 9 53.38 -57.12 12.83
CA VAL A 9 52.77 -55.94 13.52
C VAL A 9 52.74 -55.87 15.07
N LYS A 10 53.23 -54.75 15.64
CA LYS A 10 52.39 -53.66 16.21
C LYS A 10 53.18 -52.35 16.52
N PRO A 11 52.53 -51.18 16.44
CA PRO A 11 53.14 -49.84 16.54
C PRO A 11 52.94 -49.20 17.93
N ASP A 12 53.83 -48.28 18.34
CA ASP A 12 53.42 -47.05 19.04
C ASP A 12 54.51 -45.96 19.06
N GLU A 13 54.00 -44.73 18.99
CA GLU A 13 54.44 -43.47 19.57
C GLU A 13 55.80 -42.78 19.27
N SER A 14 55.64 -41.47 19.08
CA SER A 14 56.60 -40.36 19.24
C SER A 14 57.46 -39.95 18.04
N GLN A 15 56.96 -39.00 17.25
CA GLN A 15 57.83 -37.98 16.65
C GLN A 15 57.27 -36.57 16.89
N ASN A 16 57.97 -35.90 17.80
CA ASN A 16 57.92 -34.48 18.12
C ASN A 16 58.41 -33.68 16.90
N VAL A 17 57.53 -32.91 16.27
CA VAL A 17 57.90 -31.92 15.24
C VAL A 17 57.79 -30.54 15.86
N ASN A 18 58.92 -30.01 16.31
CA ASN A 18 59.14 -28.58 16.52
C ASN A 18 58.97 -27.86 15.17
N GLN A 19 57.83 -27.21 14.97
CA GLN A 19 57.69 -26.14 13.98
C GLN A 19 57.31 -24.84 14.68
N THR A 20 58.29 -23.95 14.71
CA THR A 20 58.19 -22.55 15.14
C THR A 20 57.13 -21.83 14.30
N VAL A 21 55.96 -21.59 14.89
CA VAL A 21 54.89 -20.82 14.27
C VAL A 21 55.27 -19.33 14.28
N ASP A 22 55.49 -18.78 13.09
CA ASP A 22 55.78 -17.36 12.88
C ASP A 22 54.52 -16.51 13.15
N LYS A 23 54.47 -15.88 14.33
CA LYS A 23 53.34 -15.07 14.83
C LYS A 23 53.42 -13.60 14.39
N SER A 24 53.71 -13.33 13.11
CA SER A 24 53.88 -11.96 12.60
C SER A 24 53.05 -11.64 11.34
N ARG A 25 51.84 -12.19 11.23
CA ARG A 25 50.90 -11.89 10.12
C ARG A 25 49.47 -11.60 10.56
N ARG A 26 49.29 -10.89 11.68
CA ARG A 26 47.99 -10.36 12.08
C ARG A 26 48.14 -8.99 12.74
N SER A 27 48.52 -8.00 11.95
CA SER A 27 48.33 -6.58 12.26
C SER A 27 47.69 -5.93 11.03
N PHE A 28 46.36 -5.87 11.03
CA PHE A 28 45.61 -5.09 10.05
C PHE A 28 45.75 -3.62 10.43
N ALA A 29 46.69 -2.95 9.77
CA ALA A 29 46.84 -1.51 9.81
C ALA A 29 45.56 -0.83 9.30
N LYS A 30 45.03 -0.04 10.22
CA LYS A 30 43.92 0.88 10.14
C LYS A 30 44.43 2.15 9.43
N VAL A 31 44.22 2.28 8.12
CA VAL A 31 44.53 3.50 7.35
C VAL A 31 43.47 3.71 6.27
N GLY A 32 43.03 4.96 6.14
CA GLY A 32 41.77 5.35 5.53
C GLY A 32 41.73 5.31 4.00
N ALA A 33 40.53 5.03 3.52
CA ALA A 33 40.05 5.41 2.21
C ALA A 33 38.59 5.84 2.41
N VAL A 34 38.34 7.15 2.52
CA VAL A 34 36.99 7.71 2.40
C VAL A 34 36.67 7.74 0.90
N ALA A 35 36.42 6.57 0.35
CA ALA A 35 35.66 6.46 -0.89
C ALA A 35 34.18 6.58 -0.48
N PRO A 36 33.35 7.42 -1.14
CA PRO A 36 31.92 7.28 -1.01
C PRO A 36 31.59 5.89 -1.55
N VAL A 37 31.36 4.95 -0.64
CA VAL A 37 30.69 3.71 -0.97
C VAL A 37 29.34 4.18 -1.49
N ILE A 38 29.18 4.19 -2.81
CA ILE A 38 27.86 4.05 -3.43
C ILE A 38 27.42 2.68 -2.92
N MET A 39 26.78 2.65 -1.76
CA MET A 39 26.03 1.51 -1.32
C MET A 39 24.89 1.44 -2.31
N THR A 40 25.09 0.66 -3.37
CA THR A 40 23.96 -0.01 -4.02
C THR A 40 23.27 -0.70 -2.86
N LEU A 41 22.13 -0.17 -2.43
CA LEU A 41 21.20 -0.82 -1.52
C LEU A 41 20.73 -2.10 -2.22
N THR A 42 21.59 -3.12 -2.23
CA THR A 42 21.16 -4.50 -2.07
C THR A 42 20.71 -4.62 -0.62
N SER A 43 19.61 -3.93 -0.31
CA SER A 43 18.86 -4.12 0.92
C SER A 43 18.45 -5.58 0.91
N LYS A 44 19.24 -6.42 1.56
CA LYS A 44 18.70 -7.61 2.20
C LYS A 44 17.46 -7.13 2.96
N SER A 45 16.33 -7.82 2.76
CA SER A 45 15.11 -7.64 3.55
C SER A 45 15.44 -7.81 5.04
N ALA A 46 15.90 -6.73 5.66
CA ALA A 46 16.42 -6.74 7.02
C ALA A 46 15.26 -6.52 7.97
N LEU A 47 14.52 -7.62 8.18
CA LEU A 47 13.61 -7.96 9.28
C LEU A 47 12.29 -8.55 8.76
N GLY A 48 12.31 -9.84 8.43
CA GLY A 48 11.29 -10.78 8.91
C GLY A 48 9.83 -10.56 8.54
N SER A 49 9.52 -9.86 7.46
CA SER A 49 8.17 -9.86 6.90
C SER A 49 8.13 -10.86 5.75
N ALA A 50 7.54 -12.03 5.98
CA ALA A 50 7.23 -13.03 4.96
C ALA A 50 6.11 -12.55 3.99
N TYR A 51 5.93 -11.24 3.84
CA TYR A 51 4.82 -10.65 3.13
C TYR A 51 5.27 -10.07 1.78
N HIS A 52 4.86 -10.77 0.73
CA HIS A 52 4.99 -10.38 -0.67
C HIS A 52 4.20 -9.10 -1.03
N CYS A 53 3.42 -8.55 -0.10
CA CYS A 53 2.51 -7.42 -0.33
C CYS A 53 3.15 -6.03 -0.12
N THR A 54 4.41 -5.97 0.36
CA THR A 54 5.13 -4.71 0.55
C THR A 54 5.67 -4.15 -0.78
N ILE A 55 5.75 -2.83 -0.92
CA ILE A 55 6.24 -2.17 -2.16
C ILE A 55 7.68 -2.60 -2.51
N SER A 56 8.49 -2.94 -1.51
CA SER A 56 9.84 -3.49 -1.67
C SER A 56 9.84 -4.96 -2.10
N GLY A 57 8.85 -5.74 -1.66
CA GLY A 57 8.71 -7.15 -2.00
C GLY A 57 8.46 -7.39 -3.49
N THR A 58 7.74 -6.47 -4.14
CA THR A 58 7.46 -6.55 -5.59
C THR A 58 8.59 -6.05 -6.48
N GLN A 59 9.53 -5.25 -5.96
CA GLN A 59 10.70 -4.77 -6.73
C GLN A 59 11.86 -5.77 -6.77
N SER A 60 11.91 -6.71 -5.83
CA SER A 60 12.89 -7.80 -5.83
C SER A 60 12.52 -8.81 -6.93
N GLY A 61 13.02 -8.60 -8.14
CA GLY A 61 12.77 -9.42 -9.35
C GLY A 61 13.23 -10.89 -9.31
N ASN A 62 13.15 -11.55 -8.15
CA ASN A 62 13.36 -12.98 -8.05
C ASN A 62 12.07 -13.73 -8.42
N HIS A 63 11.89 -13.97 -9.71
CA HIS A 63 10.80 -14.74 -10.33
C HIS A 63 10.93 -16.28 -10.15
N SER A 64 11.52 -16.76 -9.05
CA SER A 64 11.37 -18.17 -8.72
C SER A 64 9.98 -18.38 -8.12
N SER A 65 8.98 -18.74 -8.95
CA SER A 65 7.66 -19.18 -8.50
C SER A 65 7.79 -20.30 -7.47
N PRO A 66 7.42 -20.11 -6.19
CA PRO A 66 6.83 -21.21 -5.47
C PRO A 66 5.38 -21.26 -5.96
N HIS A 67 5.09 -22.22 -6.81
CA HIS A 67 3.72 -22.51 -7.25
C HIS A 67 2.91 -23.16 -6.11
N ASP A 68 3.10 -22.72 -4.87
CA ASP A 68 2.46 -23.22 -3.65
C ASP A 68 2.36 -22.04 -2.68
N ASN A 69 1.13 -21.53 -2.44
CA ASN A 69 0.75 -20.37 -1.63
C ASN A 69 0.74 -18.98 -2.31
N THR A 70 -0.19 -18.75 -3.24
CA THR A 70 -0.60 -17.36 -3.58
C THR A 70 -0.94 -16.63 -2.28
N THR A 71 -0.02 -15.80 -1.79
CA THR A 71 -0.23 -15.01 -0.59
C THR A 71 -1.33 -14.02 -0.97
N ASN A 72 -2.57 -14.34 -0.60
CA ASN A 72 -3.69 -13.44 -0.81
C ASN A 72 -3.41 -12.21 0.05
N CYS A 73 -2.92 -11.17 -0.60
CA CYS A 73 -2.65 -9.86 -0.02
C CYS A 73 -3.94 -9.03 0.08
N GLY A 74 -5.04 -9.48 -0.52
CA GLY A 74 -6.35 -8.87 -0.49
C GLY A 74 -6.92 -8.73 0.91
N VAL A 75 -6.58 -7.61 1.52
CA VAL A 75 -7.21 -7.12 2.73
C VAL A 75 -7.71 -5.71 2.45
N GLY A 76 -8.80 -5.32 3.08
CA GLY A 76 -9.42 -4.04 2.77
C GLY A 76 -10.79 -4.19 2.13
N PHE A 77 -11.40 -3.06 1.87
CA PHE A 77 -12.60 -3.02 1.04
C PHE A 77 -12.18 -2.94 -0.42
N SER A 78 -12.85 -3.75 -1.25
CA SER A 78 -12.72 -3.60 -2.70
C SER A 78 -13.21 -2.21 -3.11
N PRO A 79 -12.76 -1.70 -4.27
CA PRO A 79 -13.29 -0.45 -4.80
C PRO A 79 -14.83 -0.47 -4.91
N GLY A 80 -15.41 -1.62 -5.28
CA GLY A 80 -16.85 -1.87 -5.28
C GLY A 80 -17.51 -1.69 -3.91
N GLY A 81 -16.87 -2.21 -2.85
CA GLY A 81 -17.31 -2.02 -1.47
C GLY A 81 -17.40 -0.54 -1.09
N TRP A 82 -16.42 0.26 -1.47
CA TRP A 82 -16.39 1.70 -1.17
C TRP A 82 -17.54 2.49 -1.82
N TRP A 83 -17.79 2.34 -3.12
CA TRP A 83 -18.79 3.20 -3.79
C TRP A 83 -20.23 2.71 -3.66
N GLN A 84 -20.46 1.39 -3.72
CA GLN A 84 -21.81 0.81 -3.67
C GLN A 84 -22.48 0.98 -2.30
N ASN A 85 -21.67 1.15 -1.26
CA ASN A 85 -22.14 1.27 0.12
C ASN A 85 -21.99 2.68 0.70
N ALA A 86 -21.41 3.64 -0.04
CA ALA A 86 -21.24 5.03 0.43
C ALA A 86 -22.57 5.71 0.82
N SER A 87 -23.68 5.28 0.22
CA SER A 87 -25.05 5.75 0.51
C SER A 87 -25.75 4.95 1.63
N LYS A 88 -25.04 4.03 2.29
CA LYS A 88 -25.53 3.22 3.40
C LYS A 88 -24.90 3.68 4.71
N SER A 89 -25.63 3.49 5.81
CA SER A 89 -25.18 3.83 7.18
C SER A 89 -25.14 2.61 8.11
N GLY A 90 -25.31 1.40 7.58
CA GLY A 90 -25.31 0.15 8.33
C GLY A 90 -23.93 -0.51 8.43
N ASN A 91 -23.90 -1.82 8.69
CA ASN A 91 -22.67 -2.61 8.87
C ASN A 91 -22.02 -3.07 7.54
N GLN A 92 -22.31 -2.41 6.43
CA GLN A 92 -21.69 -2.73 5.16
C GLN A 92 -20.29 -2.12 5.07
N ASP A 93 -19.38 -2.82 4.41
CA ASP A 93 -18.05 -2.33 4.04
C ASP A 93 -18.14 -1.09 3.16
N GLY A 94 -17.26 -0.12 3.34
CA GLY A 94 -17.29 1.15 2.60
C GLY A 94 -18.48 2.08 2.88
N ASN A 95 -19.18 1.93 4.02
CA ASN A 95 -20.32 2.78 4.36
C ASN A 95 -19.93 4.24 4.70
N ILE A 96 -20.91 5.15 4.79
CA ILE A 96 -20.64 6.59 5.02
C ILE A 96 -19.83 6.87 6.29
N ASN A 97 -19.99 6.07 7.34
CA ASN A 97 -19.24 6.25 8.58
C ASN A 97 -17.77 5.91 8.37
N GLN A 98 -17.46 4.94 7.51
CA GLN A 98 -16.10 4.57 7.14
C GLN A 98 -15.45 5.63 6.26
N TRP A 99 -16.18 6.21 5.29
CA TRP A 99 -15.73 7.39 4.55
C TRP A 99 -15.40 8.56 5.50
N CYS A 100 -16.33 8.88 6.42
CA CYS A 100 -16.12 9.94 7.41
C CYS A 100 -14.95 9.64 8.36
N LYS A 101 -14.74 8.37 8.72
CA LYS A 101 -13.64 7.93 9.58
C LYS A 101 -12.28 8.04 8.86
N ALA A 102 -12.23 7.67 7.58
CA ALA A 102 -11.08 7.92 6.70
C ALA A 102 -10.84 9.42 6.43
N GLY A 103 -11.73 10.31 6.88
CA GLY A 103 -11.60 11.76 6.71
C GLY A 103 -11.91 12.24 5.29
N ILE A 104 -12.58 11.42 4.49
CA ILE A 104 -12.93 11.73 3.10
C ILE A 104 -14.43 11.98 2.98
N ASN A 105 -14.82 13.05 2.29
CA ASN A 105 -16.21 13.35 2.02
C ASN A 105 -16.62 12.81 0.64
N PRO A 106 -17.48 11.79 0.53
CA PRO A 106 -17.88 11.24 -0.76
C PRO A 106 -18.86 12.13 -1.53
N PHE A 107 -19.63 13.00 -0.86
CA PHE A 107 -20.72 13.73 -1.50
C PHE A 107 -20.78 15.21 -1.09
N SER A 108 -21.14 16.08 -2.03
CA SER A 108 -21.41 17.49 -1.72
C SER A 108 -22.78 17.61 -1.05
N ILE A 109 -22.90 18.44 0.00
CA ILE A 109 -24.17 18.70 0.68
C ILE A 109 -24.45 20.20 0.84
N LYS A 110 -25.72 20.58 0.76
CA LYS A 110 -26.17 21.96 1.00
C LYS A 110 -27.60 22.03 1.51
N TYR A 111 -27.97 23.17 2.08
CA TYR A 111 -29.38 23.55 2.16
C TYR A 111 -29.74 24.38 0.93
N ALA A 112 -30.85 24.06 0.27
CA ALA A 112 -31.43 24.88 -0.78
C ALA A 112 -32.74 25.50 -0.32
N ALA A 113 -32.96 26.78 -0.63
CA ALA A 113 -34.25 27.43 -0.39
C ALA A 113 -35.33 26.82 -1.31
N ILE A 114 -36.57 26.75 -0.85
CA ILE A 114 -37.72 26.43 -1.69
C ILE A 114 -38.55 27.70 -1.89
N PRO A 115 -38.35 28.46 -2.97
CA PRO A 115 -39.21 29.60 -3.27
C PRO A 115 -40.67 29.16 -3.48
N PRO A 116 -41.67 29.97 -3.04
CA PRO A 116 -41.54 31.27 -2.35
C PRO A 116 -41.35 31.17 -0.83
N SER A 117 -41.29 29.96 -0.26
CA SER A 117 -41.13 29.77 1.18
C SER A 117 -39.71 30.11 1.66
N SER A 118 -39.58 30.55 2.91
CA SER A 118 -38.29 30.66 3.61
C SER A 118 -37.74 29.31 4.07
N SER A 119 -38.45 28.21 3.80
CA SER A 119 -38.05 26.85 4.14
C SER A 119 -36.84 26.40 3.34
N LYS A 120 -36.00 25.58 3.98
CA LYS A 120 -34.81 24.99 3.38
C LYS A 120 -34.94 23.47 3.29
N VAL A 121 -34.60 22.91 2.13
CA VAL A 121 -34.42 21.46 1.95
C VAL A 121 -32.97 21.08 2.06
N LYS A 122 -32.73 19.90 2.63
CA LYS A 122 -31.41 19.24 2.64
C LYS A 122 -31.19 18.65 1.26
N GLN A 123 -30.06 18.94 0.64
CA GLN A 123 -29.68 18.39 -0.65
C GLN A 123 -28.30 17.73 -0.58
N ILE A 124 -28.15 16.65 -1.34
CA ILE A 124 -26.90 15.95 -1.56
C ILE A 124 -26.68 15.83 -3.07
N GLN A 125 -25.43 15.95 -3.51
CA GLN A 125 -25.07 15.80 -4.92
C GLN A 125 -24.58 14.38 -5.17
N VAL A 126 -25.20 13.70 -6.13
CA VAL A 126 -24.86 12.33 -6.56
C VAL A 126 -24.76 12.33 -8.07
N GLN A 127 -23.63 11.89 -8.63
CA GLN A 127 -23.37 11.90 -10.08
C GLN A 127 -23.67 13.27 -10.72
N GLY A 128 -23.20 14.35 -10.09
CA GLY A 128 -23.43 15.73 -10.53
C GLY A 128 -24.83 16.29 -10.25
N THR A 129 -25.82 15.45 -9.88
CA THR A 129 -27.22 15.86 -9.69
C THR A 129 -27.54 16.13 -8.24
N TRP A 130 -28.16 17.28 -7.95
CA TRP A 130 -28.66 17.59 -6.60
C TRP A 130 -30.01 16.91 -6.35
N ILE A 131 -30.06 16.04 -5.35
CA ILE A 131 -31.29 15.37 -4.90
C ILE A 131 -31.66 15.80 -3.48
N THR A 132 -32.95 15.81 -3.17
CA THR A 132 -33.45 16.13 -1.83
C THR A 132 -33.21 14.94 -0.88
N ALA A 133 -32.50 15.19 0.21
CA ALA A 133 -32.21 14.18 1.23
C ALA A 133 -33.39 14.02 2.19
N THR A 134 -34.01 12.84 2.17
CA THR A 134 -35.18 12.49 3.00
C THR A 134 -34.95 11.16 3.71
N ALA A 135 -35.80 10.82 4.67
CA ALA A 135 -35.77 9.49 5.28
C ALA A 135 -36.21 8.41 4.28
N ALA A 136 -37.17 8.71 3.40
CA ALA A 136 -37.72 7.76 2.43
C ALA A 136 -36.70 7.27 1.40
N ASN A 137 -35.67 8.07 1.09
CA ASN A 137 -34.61 7.71 0.16
C ASN A 137 -33.26 7.45 0.86
N ASN A 138 -33.26 7.24 2.18
CA ASN A 138 -32.08 6.98 3.03
C ASN A 138 -30.99 8.07 3.04
N TRP A 139 -31.08 9.11 2.21
CA TRP A 139 -30.06 10.16 2.12
C TRP A 139 -30.04 11.10 3.32
N LEU A 140 -31.08 11.12 4.16
CA LEU A 140 -31.09 11.95 5.36
C LEU A 140 -30.01 11.54 6.38
N SER A 141 -29.76 10.24 6.56
CA SER A 141 -28.69 9.78 7.47
C SER A 141 -27.31 10.16 6.91
N ILE A 142 -27.11 10.01 5.60
CA ILE A 142 -25.88 10.37 4.89
C ILE A 142 -25.60 11.87 5.01
N PHE A 143 -26.60 12.72 4.73
CA PHE A 143 -26.49 14.17 4.90
C PHE A 143 -26.10 14.53 6.34
N THR A 144 -26.70 13.86 7.32
CA THR A 144 -26.42 14.12 8.75
C THR A 144 -25.01 13.71 9.13
N ALA A 145 -24.53 12.57 8.66
CA ALA A 145 -23.15 12.11 8.88
C ALA A 145 -22.12 13.08 8.28
N ILE A 146 -22.30 13.47 7.02
CA ILE A 146 -21.42 14.42 6.33
C ILE A 146 -21.44 15.78 7.04
N LYS A 147 -22.62 16.30 7.38
CA LYS A 147 -22.75 17.57 8.11
C LYS A 147 -22.01 17.53 9.45
N SER A 148 -22.15 16.43 10.19
CA SER A 148 -21.51 16.25 11.49
C SER A 148 -19.98 16.26 11.38
N LYS A 149 -19.43 15.63 10.35
CA LYS A 149 -17.98 15.49 10.16
C LYS A 149 -17.32 16.68 9.46
N PHE A 150 -17.96 17.23 8.43
CA PHE A 150 -17.36 18.19 7.49
C PHE A 150 -18.05 19.56 7.49
N GLY A 151 -19.15 19.74 8.22
CA GLY A 151 -19.92 20.98 8.27
C GLY A 151 -20.91 21.13 7.11
N GLN A 152 -21.43 22.36 6.93
CA GLN A 152 -22.39 22.67 5.88
C GLN A 152 -22.24 24.13 5.40
N PRO A 153 -22.18 24.39 4.07
CA PRO A 153 -22.09 23.40 3.00
C PRO A 153 -20.78 22.61 3.07
N ALA A 154 -20.78 21.40 2.54
CA ALA A 154 -19.57 20.61 2.37
C ALA A 154 -19.45 20.16 0.93
N THR A 155 -18.24 20.13 0.40
CA THR A 155 -17.93 19.72 -0.97
C THR A 155 -17.35 18.32 -0.96
N ALA A 156 -17.72 17.47 -1.90
CA ALA A 156 -17.10 16.17 -2.08
C ALA A 156 -15.58 16.31 -2.29
N THR A 157 -14.80 15.38 -1.76
CA THR A 157 -13.36 15.36 -1.92
C THR A 157 -13.02 15.03 -3.37
N ALA A 158 -12.48 16.02 -4.10
CA ALA A 158 -12.08 15.88 -5.49
C ALA A 158 -10.85 14.98 -5.66
N PHE A 159 -10.75 14.30 -6.80
CA PHE A 159 -9.61 13.45 -7.14
C PHE A 159 -8.33 14.26 -7.42
N ALA A 160 -8.43 15.26 -8.32
CA ALA A 160 -7.27 15.99 -8.81
C ALA A 160 -6.40 16.65 -7.72
N PRO A 161 -6.94 17.23 -6.63
CA PRO A 161 -6.10 17.78 -5.56
C PRO A 161 -5.22 16.76 -4.83
N ILE A 162 -5.60 15.47 -4.82
CA ILE A 162 -4.86 14.41 -4.13
C ILE A 162 -3.87 13.74 -5.10
N PHE A 163 -4.40 13.26 -6.22
CA PHE A 163 -3.67 12.40 -7.16
C PHE A 163 -3.06 13.17 -8.34
N GLY A 164 -3.41 14.45 -8.52
CA GLY A 164 -3.07 15.21 -9.71
C GLY A 164 -3.95 14.85 -10.91
N GLY A 165 -3.51 15.24 -12.11
CA GLY A 165 -4.21 14.92 -13.36
C GLY A 165 -5.45 15.78 -13.64
N ASN A 166 -6.23 15.36 -14.64
CA ASN A 166 -7.33 16.16 -15.20
C ASN A 166 -8.73 15.70 -14.78
N LEU A 167 -8.84 14.63 -13.98
CA LEU A 167 -10.14 14.13 -13.52
C LEU A 167 -10.76 15.08 -12.49
N GLN A 168 -11.87 15.70 -12.88
CA GLN A 168 -12.57 16.72 -12.08
C GLN A 168 -13.60 16.13 -11.10
N GLY A 169 -13.82 14.82 -11.12
CA GLY A 169 -14.77 14.14 -10.24
C GLY A 169 -14.31 14.05 -8.79
N SER A 170 -15.25 13.71 -7.91
CA SER A 170 -14.93 13.28 -6.55
C SER A 170 -14.27 11.90 -6.54
N LEU A 171 -13.65 11.53 -5.41
CA LEU A 171 -13.17 10.16 -5.21
C LEU A 171 -14.30 9.13 -5.36
N TRP A 172 -15.52 9.46 -4.96
CA TRP A 172 -16.68 8.59 -5.17
C TRP A 172 -17.02 8.46 -6.66
N ASP A 173 -17.00 9.55 -7.43
CA ASP A 173 -17.26 9.51 -8.88
C ASP A 173 -16.23 8.66 -9.62
N VAL A 174 -14.95 8.70 -9.20
CA VAL A 174 -13.90 7.83 -9.75
C VAL A 174 -14.22 6.36 -9.52
N LEU A 175 -14.64 6.00 -8.31
CA LEU A 175 -14.97 4.61 -7.99
C LEU A 175 -16.22 4.10 -8.72
N ASP A 176 -17.21 4.96 -8.95
CA ASP A 176 -18.45 4.65 -9.66
C ASP A 176 -18.24 4.53 -11.17
N GLN A 177 -17.53 5.48 -11.78
CA GLN A 177 -17.51 5.69 -13.24
C GLN A 177 -16.26 5.16 -13.95
N HIS A 178 -15.16 4.89 -13.22
CA HIS A 178 -13.88 4.52 -13.83
C HIS A 178 -13.45 3.07 -13.49
N GLN A 179 -14.40 2.14 -13.42
CA GLN A 179 -14.14 0.75 -12.98
C GLN A 179 -13.00 0.07 -13.75
N GLY A 180 -12.08 -0.57 -13.01
CA GLY A 180 -10.93 -1.28 -13.56
C GLY A 180 -9.80 -0.39 -14.09
N THR A 181 -9.86 0.92 -13.92
CA THR A 181 -8.75 1.84 -14.25
C THR A 181 -7.72 1.90 -13.12
N LEU A 182 -6.55 2.48 -13.40
CA LEU A 182 -5.53 2.73 -12.37
C LEU A 182 -6.07 3.61 -11.24
N GLU A 183 -6.84 4.65 -11.60
CA GLU A 183 -7.47 5.58 -10.67
C GLU A 183 -8.44 4.87 -9.73
N TRP A 184 -9.21 3.92 -10.26
CA TRP A 184 -10.18 3.15 -9.49
C TRP A 184 -9.54 2.32 -8.37
N HIS A 185 -8.45 1.61 -8.69
CA HIS A 185 -7.69 0.88 -7.69
C HIS A 185 -6.99 1.84 -6.70
N ALA A 186 -6.34 2.89 -7.21
CA ALA A 186 -5.62 3.87 -6.39
C ALA A 186 -6.52 4.56 -5.35
N VAL A 187 -7.76 4.91 -5.71
CA VAL A 187 -8.71 5.52 -4.77
C VAL A 187 -9.12 4.53 -3.68
N ALA A 188 -9.40 3.28 -4.02
CA ALA A 188 -9.81 2.28 -3.04
C ALA A 188 -8.71 1.97 -2.03
N ASP A 189 -7.48 1.77 -2.49
CA ASP A 189 -6.34 1.52 -1.62
C ASP A 189 -6.05 2.73 -0.74
N TYR A 190 -6.15 3.93 -1.30
CA TYR A 190 -5.98 5.17 -0.54
C TYR A 190 -6.99 5.28 0.60
N LEU A 191 -8.25 4.93 0.35
CA LEU A 191 -9.29 4.91 1.38
C LEU A 191 -9.04 3.81 2.42
N ASN A 192 -8.59 2.63 2.03
CA ASN A 192 -8.23 1.54 2.95
C ASN A 192 -7.07 1.95 3.86
N ALA A 193 -6.01 2.57 3.31
CA ALA A 193 -4.87 3.06 4.06
C ALA A 193 -5.27 4.16 5.06
N LEU A 194 -6.11 5.11 4.64
CA LEU A 194 -6.64 6.15 5.54
C LEU A 194 -7.53 5.58 6.65
N LEU A 195 -8.39 4.61 6.31
CA LEU A 195 -9.27 3.97 7.28
C LEU A 195 -8.47 3.18 8.33
N TYR A 196 -7.47 2.43 7.89
CA TYR A 196 -6.56 1.71 8.78
C TYR A 196 -5.78 2.68 9.68
N ALA A 197 -5.23 3.76 9.13
CA ALA A 197 -4.52 4.77 9.92
C ALA A 197 -5.43 5.45 10.96
N ALA A 198 -6.71 5.64 10.65
CA ALA A 198 -7.67 6.27 11.54
C ALA A 198 -8.16 5.32 12.66
N ASP A 199 -8.17 4.01 12.43
CA ASP A 199 -8.69 3.03 13.38
C ASP A 199 -8.06 1.63 13.21
N PRO A 200 -6.77 1.49 13.54
CA PRO A 200 -6.04 0.24 13.29
C PRO A 200 -6.55 -0.92 14.16
N VAL A 201 -7.26 -0.63 15.25
CA VAL A 201 -7.82 -1.64 16.15
C VAL A 201 -9.02 -2.33 15.52
N ASN A 202 -9.98 -1.56 14.98
CA ASN A 202 -11.18 -2.15 14.37
C ASN A 202 -10.91 -2.66 12.94
N TYR A 203 -9.84 -2.21 12.29
CA TYR A 203 -9.40 -2.67 10.97
C TYR A 203 -8.07 -3.44 11.03
N ALA A 204 -7.83 -4.21 12.10
CA ALA A 204 -6.58 -4.95 12.28
C ALA A 204 -6.25 -5.89 11.09
N GLY A 205 -7.28 -6.44 10.43
CA GLY A 205 -7.11 -7.26 9.22
C GLY A 205 -6.46 -6.51 8.05
N PHE A 206 -6.63 -5.19 7.97
CA PHE A 206 -6.00 -4.34 6.95
C PHE A 206 -4.50 -4.20 7.22
N GLY A 207 -4.07 -4.35 8.47
CA GLY A 207 -2.68 -4.18 8.90
C GLY A 207 -1.69 -5.14 8.23
N VAL A 208 -2.15 -6.25 7.63
CA VAL A 208 -1.28 -7.14 6.83
C VAL A 208 -0.64 -6.40 5.65
N VAL A 209 -1.34 -5.42 5.09
CA VAL A 209 -0.86 -4.62 3.96
C VAL A 209 -0.61 -3.18 4.38
N TYR A 210 -1.62 -2.53 4.97
CA TYR A 210 -1.61 -1.09 5.20
C TYR A 210 -0.79 -0.66 6.42
N SER A 211 -0.12 -1.59 7.11
CA SER A 211 0.93 -1.24 8.08
C SER A 211 2.24 -0.81 7.43
N GLY A 212 2.53 -1.28 6.21
CA GLY A 212 3.72 -0.93 5.42
C GLY A 212 3.42 -0.22 4.10
N VAL A 213 2.15 0.11 3.85
CA VAL A 213 1.71 0.88 2.67
C VAL A 213 0.80 2.00 3.14
N SER A 214 1.32 3.22 3.13
CA SER A 214 0.57 4.40 3.56
C SER A 214 -0.25 5.02 2.44
N ALA A 215 -1.19 5.90 2.82
CA ALA A 215 -1.92 6.73 1.86
C ALA A 215 -0.96 7.61 1.02
N PHE A 216 0.15 8.07 1.60
CA PHE A 216 1.19 8.81 0.89
C PHE A 216 1.88 7.95 -0.19
N ASP A 217 2.18 6.70 0.13
CA ASP A 217 2.80 5.78 -0.81
C ASP A 217 1.89 5.49 -2.00
N ILE A 218 0.59 5.27 -1.75
CA ILE A 218 -0.42 5.00 -2.80
C ILE A 218 -0.54 6.19 -3.75
N VAL A 219 -0.61 7.42 -3.22
CA VAL A 219 -0.67 8.64 -4.05
C VAL A 219 0.58 8.78 -4.91
N ASN A 220 1.77 8.52 -4.35
CA ASN A 220 3.00 8.65 -5.13
C ASN A 220 3.20 7.50 -6.12
N LEU A 221 2.74 6.28 -5.82
CA LEU A 221 2.69 5.20 -6.80
C LEU A 221 1.83 5.57 -8.00
N TYR A 222 0.66 6.16 -7.77
CA TYR A 222 -0.19 6.69 -8.84
C TYR A 222 0.53 7.78 -9.67
N LYS A 223 1.17 8.75 -9.00
CA LYS A 223 1.90 9.83 -9.66
C LYS A 223 3.09 9.31 -10.47
N LEU A 224 3.77 8.28 -9.96
CA LEU A 224 4.86 7.60 -10.66
C LEU A 224 4.33 6.89 -11.91
N ALA A 225 3.24 6.14 -11.77
CA ALA A 225 2.58 5.41 -12.85
C ALA A 225 2.08 6.30 -13.99
N THR A 226 1.67 7.53 -13.66
CA THR A 226 1.18 8.54 -14.62
C THR A 226 2.27 9.48 -15.12
N GLY A 227 3.53 9.27 -14.71
CA GLY A 227 4.67 10.10 -15.13
C GLY A 227 4.68 11.51 -14.54
N GLN A 228 3.86 11.79 -13.52
CA GLN A 228 3.86 13.08 -12.82
C GLN A 228 5.12 13.26 -11.94
N ILE A 229 5.71 12.16 -11.50
CA ILE A 229 6.99 12.12 -10.77
C ILE A 229 7.86 10.99 -11.33
N SER A 230 9.18 11.11 -11.20
CA SER A 230 10.13 10.08 -11.65
C SER A 230 10.54 9.09 -10.55
N SER A 231 10.36 9.48 -9.29
CA SER A 231 10.71 8.71 -8.10
C SER A 231 10.10 9.33 -6.84
N PHE A 232 9.98 8.54 -5.78
CA PHE A 232 9.68 9.02 -4.43
C PHE A 232 10.30 8.10 -3.37
N THR A 233 10.46 8.61 -2.15
CA THR A 233 10.86 7.81 -0.99
C THR A 233 9.60 7.44 -0.22
N SER A 234 9.36 6.14 0.02
CA SER A 234 8.21 5.66 0.77
C SER A 234 8.23 6.15 2.22
N GLN A 235 7.11 6.01 2.92
CA GLN A 235 7.04 6.35 4.35
C GLN A 235 8.08 5.57 5.19
N ASP A 236 8.42 4.35 4.77
CA ASP A 236 9.45 3.51 5.41
C ASP A 236 10.89 3.82 4.94
N GLY A 237 11.08 4.86 4.13
CA GLY A 237 12.40 5.30 3.67
C GLY A 237 12.94 4.57 2.43
N VAL A 238 12.11 3.79 1.73
CA VAL A 238 12.52 3.05 0.52
C VAL A 238 12.40 3.95 -0.71
N LEU A 239 13.50 4.15 -1.44
CA LEU A 239 13.47 4.84 -2.72
C LEU A 239 12.81 3.97 -3.80
N ILE A 240 11.77 4.50 -4.44
CA ILE A 240 11.03 3.88 -5.54
C ILE A 240 11.20 4.77 -6.77
N ASN A 241 11.61 4.17 -7.88
CA ASN A 241 11.90 4.85 -9.15
C ASN A 241 11.05 4.31 -10.31
N GLY A 242 10.97 5.07 -11.41
CA GLY A 242 10.02 4.88 -12.51
C GLY A 242 10.04 3.54 -13.26
N THR A 243 10.93 2.62 -12.89
CA THR A 243 11.00 1.26 -13.46
C THR A 243 10.24 0.27 -12.55
N PHE A 244 8.95 0.51 -12.31
CA PHE A 244 8.14 -0.41 -11.51
C PHE A 244 7.67 -1.61 -12.35
N ASN A 245 8.16 -2.82 -12.04
CA ASN A 245 7.75 -4.10 -12.66
C ASN A 245 7.97 -4.26 -14.18
N GLY A 246 9.01 -3.64 -14.76
CA GLY A 246 9.44 -3.93 -16.14
C GLY A 246 8.42 -3.62 -17.25
N GLY A 247 7.28 -3.04 -16.91
CA GLY A 247 6.26 -2.58 -17.83
C GLY A 247 6.46 -1.13 -18.21
N THR A 248 6.23 -0.80 -19.48
CA THR A 248 6.03 0.58 -19.90
C THR A 248 4.68 1.06 -19.37
N ASN A 249 4.66 2.21 -18.67
CA ASN A 249 3.46 3.00 -18.36
C ASN A 249 2.33 2.29 -17.60
N GLY A 250 2.30 2.45 -16.27
CA GLY A 250 1.12 2.29 -15.41
C GLY A 250 0.59 0.87 -15.15
N SER A 251 0.81 -0.11 -16.03
CA SER A 251 0.28 -1.48 -15.89
C SER A 251 0.81 -2.20 -14.65
N GLY A 252 2.12 -2.14 -14.39
CA GLY A 252 2.75 -2.77 -13.23
C GLY A 252 2.27 -2.20 -11.90
N VAL A 253 2.03 -0.88 -11.83
CA VAL A 253 1.48 -0.22 -10.64
C VAL A 253 0.01 -0.55 -10.48
N LYS A 254 -0.77 -0.60 -11.56
CA LYS A 254 -2.17 -1.03 -11.51
C LYS A 254 -2.28 -2.43 -10.91
N SER A 255 -1.52 -3.41 -11.42
CA SER A 255 -1.56 -4.79 -10.90
C SER A 255 -1.10 -4.87 -9.43
N TYR A 256 -0.15 -4.02 -9.03
CA TYR A 256 0.24 -3.93 -7.63
C TYR A 256 -0.91 -3.43 -6.75
N LEU A 257 -1.55 -2.31 -7.12
CA LEU A 257 -2.69 -1.75 -6.40
C LEU A 257 -3.87 -2.74 -6.37
N GLU A 258 -4.17 -3.40 -7.48
CA GLU A 258 -5.16 -4.48 -7.55
C GLU A 258 -4.89 -5.60 -6.53
N SER A 259 -3.62 -5.99 -6.35
CA SER A 259 -3.24 -7.02 -5.38
C SER A 259 -3.37 -6.61 -3.90
N LEU A 260 -3.51 -5.31 -3.60
CA LEU A 260 -3.63 -4.84 -2.21
C LEU A 260 -5.03 -5.09 -1.63
N HIS A 261 -6.06 -5.22 -2.47
CA HIS A 261 -7.45 -5.39 -2.06
C HIS A 261 -8.14 -6.63 -2.67
N HIS A 262 -7.38 -7.53 -3.31
CA HIS A 262 -7.85 -8.82 -3.88
C HIS A 262 -7.06 -10.02 -3.38
#